data_AF-A0A4U2FZY1-F1
#
_entry.id   AF-A0A4U2FZY1-F1
#
_cell.length_a   1.000
_cell.length_b   1.000
_cell.length_c   1.000
_cell.angle_alpha   90.00
_cell.angle_beta   90.00
_cell.angle_gamma   90.00
#
_symmetry.space_group_name_H-M   'P 1'
#
loop_
_entity.id
_entity.type
_entity.pdbx_description
1 polymer ?
#
loop_
_entity_poly.entity_id
_entity_poly.type
_entity_poly.pdbx_seq_one_letter_code
_entity_poly.pdbx_strand_id
1 'polypeptide(L)'
;MIKNMIWMLLRVFIAYLLIAPTYAILILSNSATPRLFETKPEVLAWLSCFLLVIGYVLIRFSKTRYVGKLLSLGVLGAVVLVMYLDERYRIFEVSVHAWSLFLAVLYLIMLLYFIFPIKQLKPLLSLVPVAGMSWFLVWAIVSPINVTYELISSKTTISIVNYQKVVDLLPELYLDGFQSGLFSMLLVLWLYALMVFGHNPKHSYQQLASYVVKIRNAWH
;
A
#
# COMPACT_ATOMS: atom_id res chain seq x y z
N MET A 1 10.33 37.59 3.82
CA MET A 1 9.94 37.18 2.44
C MET A 1 10.98 36.26 1.78
N ILE A 2 12.25 36.68 1.67
CA ILE A 2 13.32 35.93 0.97
C ILE A 2 13.52 34.50 1.53
N LYS A 3 13.54 34.32 2.85
CA LYS A 3 13.68 32.99 3.47
C LYS A 3 12.56 32.01 3.09
N ASN A 4 11.33 32.48 2.99
CA ASN A 4 10.19 31.64 2.59
C ASN A 4 10.27 31.29 1.10
N MET A 5 10.75 32.21 0.28
CA MET A 5 10.96 32.00 -1.15
C MET A 5 12.08 30.99 -1.43
N ILE A 6 13.22 31.11 -0.75
CA ILE A 6 14.32 30.14 -0.82
C ILE A 6 13.85 28.75 -0.39
N TRP A 7 13.06 28.67 0.68
CA TRP A 7 12.53 27.40 1.17
C TRP A 7 11.52 26.76 0.20
N MET A 8 10.69 27.57 -0.45
CA MET A 8 9.78 27.11 -1.50
C MET A 8 10.56 26.59 -2.72
N LEU A 9 11.57 27.33 -3.20
CA LEU A 9 12.44 26.92 -4.30
C LEU A 9 13.17 25.60 -3.99
N LEU A 10 13.68 25.45 -2.77
CA LEU A 10 14.33 24.21 -2.33
C LEU A 10 13.36 23.02 -2.38
N ARG A 11 12.11 23.19 -1.94
CA ARG A 11 11.08 22.14 -2.03
C ARG A 11 10.73 21.79 -3.46
N VAL A 12 10.62 22.78 -4.35
CA VAL A 12 10.40 22.54 -5.79
C VAL A 12 11.58 21.76 -6.38
N PHE A 13 12.80 22.12 -6.03
CA PHE A 13 14.00 21.40 -6.46
C PHE A 13 14.03 19.95 -5.97
N ILE A 14 13.72 19.71 -4.70
CA ILE A 14 13.62 18.34 -4.15
C ILE A 14 12.49 17.56 -4.84
N ALA A 15 11.31 18.17 -5.03
CA ALA A 15 10.21 17.54 -5.73
C ALA A 15 10.59 17.17 -7.17
N TYR A 16 11.33 18.03 -7.86
CA TYR A 16 11.87 17.76 -9.19
C TYR A 16 12.83 16.57 -9.21
N LEU A 17 13.77 16.49 -8.25
CA LEU A 17 14.67 15.33 -8.11
C LEU A 17 13.93 14.03 -7.84
N LEU A 18 12.76 14.10 -7.18
CA LEU A 18 11.94 12.93 -6.89
C LEU A 18 11.14 12.44 -8.09
N ILE A 19 11.01 13.20 -9.18
CA ILE A 19 10.26 12.77 -10.37
C ILE A 19 10.83 11.46 -10.95
N ALA A 20 12.16 11.38 -11.13
CA ALA A 20 12.82 10.22 -11.70
C ALA A 20 12.62 8.91 -10.88
N PRO A 21 12.88 8.86 -9.56
CA PRO A 21 12.62 7.66 -8.78
C PRO A 21 11.12 7.32 -8.72
N THR A 22 10.24 8.33 -8.67
CA THR A 22 8.79 8.10 -8.72
C THR A 22 8.36 7.44 -10.03
N TYR A 23 8.91 7.91 -11.16
CA TYR A 23 8.67 7.33 -12.47
C TYR A 23 9.17 5.89 -12.59
N ALA A 24 10.36 5.59 -12.05
CA ALA A 24 10.87 4.22 -12.00
C ALA A 24 9.94 3.28 -11.22
N ILE A 25 9.38 3.75 -10.10
CA ILE A 25 8.40 2.96 -9.32
C ILE A 25 7.12 2.73 -10.11
N LEU A 26 6.63 3.73 -10.86
CA LEU A 26 5.45 3.58 -11.70
C LEU A 26 5.67 2.55 -12.81
N ILE A 27 6.85 2.53 -13.43
CA ILE A 27 7.20 1.49 -14.42
C ILE A 27 7.20 0.11 -13.77
N LEU A 28 7.88 -0.04 -12.63
CA LEU A 28 7.92 -1.32 -11.89
C LEU A 28 6.52 -1.80 -11.52
N SER A 29 5.68 -0.89 -11.00
CA SER A 29 4.29 -1.18 -10.68
C SER A 29 3.48 -1.57 -11.91
N ASN A 30 3.70 -0.94 -13.06
CA ASN A 30 2.97 -1.25 -14.29
C ASN A 30 3.40 -2.59 -14.90
N SER A 31 4.64 -3.02 -14.64
CA SER A 31 5.13 -4.35 -15.04
C SER A 31 4.76 -5.47 -14.07
N ALA A 32 4.43 -5.12 -12.82
CA ALA A 32 4.11 -6.08 -11.77
C ALA A 32 2.61 -6.41 -11.78
N THR A 33 2.24 -7.49 -12.44
CA THR A 33 0.88 -8.04 -12.38
C THR A 33 0.77 -9.02 -11.22
N PRO A 34 -0.11 -8.80 -10.22
CA PRO A 34 -0.41 -9.82 -9.22
C PRO A 34 -0.85 -11.11 -9.90
N ARG A 35 -0.37 -12.26 -9.42
CA ARG A 35 -0.86 -13.57 -9.86
C ARG A 35 -2.22 -13.84 -9.22
N LEU A 36 -3.22 -13.12 -9.69
CA LEU A 36 -4.62 -13.33 -9.37
C LEU A 36 -5.24 -14.00 -10.59
N PHE A 37 -5.23 -15.32 -10.61
CA PHE A 37 -6.12 -16.07 -11.49
C PHE A 37 -7.55 -15.67 -11.09
N GLU A 38 -8.40 -15.29 -12.06
CA GLU A 38 -9.81 -14.87 -11.91
C GLU A 38 -10.32 -14.85 -10.46
N THR A 39 -10.08 -13.75 -9.73
CA THR A 39 -10.36 -13.71 -8.29
C THR A 39 -11.85 -13.99 -8.06
N LYS A 40 -12.17 -15.13 -7.46
CA LYS A 40 -13.58 -15.49 -7.26
C LYS A 40 -14.21 -14.51 -6.28
N PRO A 41 -15.34 -13.86 -6.63
CA PRO A 41 -15.97 -12.84 -5.78
C PRO A 41 -16.38 -13.41 -4.41
N GLU A 42 -16.70 -14.70 -4.35
CA GLU A 42 -16.97 -15.42 -3.10
C GLU A 42 -15.76 -15.43 -2.16
N VAL A 43 -14.57 -15.76 -2.66
CA VAL A 43 -13.34 -15.79 -1.87
C VAL A 43 -13.01 -14.40 -1.35
N LEU A 44 -13.13 -13.38 -2.22
CA LEU A 44 -12.91 -11.99 -1.84
C LEU A 44 -13.89 -11.54 -0.74
N ALA A 45 -15.17 -11.91 -0.84
CA ALA A 45 -16.20 -11.56 0.13
C ALA A 45 -15.94 -12.20 1.50
N TRP A 46 -15.69 -13.52 1.53
CA TRP A 46 -15.38 -14.25 2.78
C TRP A 46 -14.12 -13.74 3.45
N LEU A 47 -13.04 -13.56 2.68
CA LEU A 47 -11.77 -13.06 3.19
C LEU A 47 -11.93 -11.64 3.75
N SER A 48 -12.62 -10.77 3.01
CA SER A 48 -12.87 -9.39 3.45
C SER A 48 -13.67 -9.36 4.74
N CYS A 49 -14.73 -10.17 4.84
CA CYS A 49 -15.53 -10.28 6.06
C CYS A 49 -14.67 -10.75 7.25
N PHE A 50 -13.85 -11.78 7.06
CA PHE A 50 -12.96 -12.28 8.10
C PHE A 50 -11.95 -11.23 8.58
N LEU A 51 -11.28 -10.54 7.66
CA LEU A 51 -10.33 -9.48 7.99
C LEU A 51 -11.00 -8.27 8.64
N LEU A 52 -12.24 -7.93 8.26
CA LEU A 52 -13.01 -6.87 8.91
C LEU A 52 -13.40 -7.24 10.35
N VAL A 53 -13.73 -8.50 10.62
CA VAL A 53 -13.96 -8.98 12.00
C VAL A 53 -12.69 -8.82 12.83
N ILE A 54 -11.53 -9.22 12.31
CA ILE A 54 -10.24 -9.00 12.98
C ILE A 54 -10.01 -7.50 13.22
N GLY A 55 -10.23 -6.67 12.19
CA GLY A 55 -10.13 -5.21 12.28
C GLY A 55 -11.02 -4.64 13.38
N TYR A 56 -12.27 -5.09 13.46
CA TYR A 56 -13.22 -4.69 14.50
C TYR A 56 -12.74 -5.09 15.90
N VAL A 57 -12.28 -6.34 16.07
CA VAL A 57 -11.72 -6.81 17.36
C VAL A 57 -10.53 -5.92 17.77
N LEU A 58 -9.61 -5.62 16.86
CA LEU A 58 -8.48 -4.73 17.13
C LEU A 58 -8.93 -3.30 17.49
N ILE A 59 -10.01 -2.79 16.89
CA ILE A 59 -10.55 -1.46 17.21
C ILE A 59 -11.02 -1.38 18.68
N ARG A 60 -11.47 -2.51 19.26
CA ARG A 60 -11.97 -2.55 20.65
C ARG A 60 -10.87 -2.40 21.69
N PHE A 61 -9.61 -2.69 21.34
CA PHE A 61 -8.49 -2.52 22.26
C PHE A 61 -7.79 -1.17 22.04
N SER A 62 -7.66 -0.36 23.09
CA SER A 62 -7.09 0.99 23.00
C SER A 62 -5.68 1.01 22.38
N LYS A 63 -4.85 0.01 22.68
CA LYS A 63 -3.48 -0.12 22.17
C LYS A 63 -3.42 -0.43 20.66
N THR A 64 -4.38 -1.18 20.12
CA THR A 64 -4.38 -1.62 18.71
C THR A 64 -5.42 -0.90 17.85
N ARG A 65 -6.15 0.07 18.42
CA ARG A 65 -7.25 0.77 17.75
C ARG A 65 -6.88 1.35 16.39
N TYR A 66 -5.73 1.99 16.27
CA TYR A 66 -5.27 2.59 15.01
C TYR A 66 -4.91 1.53 13.96
N VAL A 67 -4.31 0.42 14.40
CA VAL A 67 -4.00 -0.73 13.53
C VAL A 67 -5.29 -1.35 13.01
N GLY A 68 -6.29 -1.54 13.88
CA GLY A 68 -7.60 -2.07 13.48
C GLY A 68 -8.33 -1.17 12.48
N LYS A 69 -8.27 0.16 12.66
CA LYS A 69 -8.80 1.12 11.67
C LYS A 69 -8.07 1.04 10.33
N LEU A 70 -6.73 1.00 10.36
CA LEU A 70 -5.91 0.89 9.15
C LEU A 70 -6.19 -0.41 8.40
N LEU A 71 -6.28 -1.53 9.12
CA LEU A 71 -6.65 -2.82 8.54
C LEU A 71 -8.04 -2.76 7.89
N SER A 72 -9.04 -2.23 8.60
CA SER A 72 -10.41 -2.17 8.09
C SER A 72 -10.53 -1.33 6.81
N LEU A 73 -9.90 -0.14 6.80
CA LEU A 73 -9.84 0.71 5.61
C LEU A 73 -8.99 0.07 4.50
N GLY A 74 -7.90 -0.60 4.88
CA GLY A 74 -7.04 -1.33 3.97
C GLY A 74 -7.77 -2.44 3.23
N VAL A 75 -8.64 -3.19 3.93
CA VAL A 75 -9.50 -4.22 3.32
C VAL A 75 -10.42 -3.60 2.27
N LEU A 76 -11.10 -2.49 2.59
CA LEU A 76 -11.97 -1.80 1.62
C LEU A 76 -11.17 -1.33 0.39
N GLY A 77 -9.98 -0.75 0.59
CA GLY A 77 -9.12 -0.37 -0.53
C GLY A 77 -8.60 -1.57 -1.32
N ALA A 78 -8.35 -2.72 -0.69
CA ALA A 78 -7.94 -3.94 -1.36
C ALA A 78 -9.07 -4.49 -2.26
N VAL A 79 -10.32 -4.44 -1.80
CA VAL A 79 -11.48 -4.78 -2.63
C VAL A 79 -11.53 -3.90 -3.87
N VAL A 80 -11.37 -2.58 -3.72
CA VAL A 80 -11.33 -1.65 -4.86
C VAL A 80 -10.19 -1.99 -5.81
N LEU A 81 -8.97 -2.24 -5.31
CA LEU A 81 -7.83 -2.61 -6.15
C LEU A 81 -8.09 -3.90 -6.95
N VAL A 82 -8.73 -4.90 -6.35
CA VAL A 82 -9.08 -6.15 -7.03
C VAL A 82 -10.15 -5.92 -8.10
N MET A 83 -11.13 -5.04 -7.88
CA MET A 83 -12.16 -4.73 -8.88
C MET A 83 -11.58 -4.08 -10.16
N TYR A 84 -10.47 -3.34 -10.05
CA TYR A 84 -9.81 -2.67 -11.16
C TYR A 84 -8.52 -3.37 -11.59
N LEU A 85 -8.34 -4.63 -11.23
CA LEU A 85 -7.11 -5.35 -11.51
C LEU A 85 -6.86 -5.46 -13.03
N ASP A 86 -7.82 -5.99 -13.77
CA ASP A 86 -7.65 -6.23 -15.21
C ASP A 86 -7.83 -4.98 -16.07
N GLU A 87 -8.19 -3.86 -15.45
CA GLU A 87 -8.46 -2.60 -16.15
C GLU A 87 -7.16 -1.93 -16.61
N ARG A 88 -7.10 -1.66 -17.91
CA ARG A 88 -5.97 -1.02 -18.58
C ARG A 88 -6.45 0.20 -19.35
N TYR A 89 -5.70 1.28 -19.22
CA TYR A 89 -5.94 2.53 -19.93
C TYR A 89 -4.81 2.79 -20.91
N ARG A 90 -5.14 3.32 -22.09
CA ARG A 90 -4.14 3.70 -23.10
C ARG A 90 -3.86 5.19 -22.98
N ILE A 91 -2.64 5.55 -22.57
CA ILE A 91 -2.20 6.93 -22.37
C ILE A 91 -0.92 7.13 -23.19
N PHE A 92 -0.94 8.08 -24.14
CA PHE A 92 0.20 8.34 -25.05
C PHE A 92 0.77 7.06 -25.67
N GLU A 93 -0.13 6.19 -26.17
CA GLU A 93 0.18 4.88 -26.77
C GLU A 93 0.72 3.80 -25.81
N VAL A 94 0.97 4.12 -24.54
CA VAL A 94 1.39 3.17 -23.51
C VAL A 94 0.16 2.59 -22.81
N SER A 95 0.13 1.26 -22.64
CA SER A 95 -0.86 0.58 -21.81
C SER A 95 -0.48 0.70 -20.34
N VAL A 96 -1.32 1.34 -19.55
CA VAL A 96 -1.11 1.56 -18.12
C VAL A 96 -2.22 0.88 -17.33
N HIS A 97 -1.84 0.08 -16.34
CA HIS A 97 -2.77 -0.53 -15.41
C HIS A 97 -3.43 0.50 -14.51
N ALA A 98 -4.71 0.30 -14.19
CA ALA A 98 -5.48 1.18 -13.31
C ALA A 98 -4.79 1.43 -11.96
N TRP A 99 -4.15 0.38 -11.43
CA TRP A 99 -3.45 0.43 -10.15
C TRP A 99 -2.19 1.31 -10.17
N SER A 100 -1.48 1.36 -11.31
CA SER A 100 -0.31 2.22 -11.49
C SER A 100 -0.73 3.67 -11.66
N LEU A 101 -1.86 3.91 -12.33
CA LEU A 101 -2.51 5.23 -12.39
C LEU A 101 -2.92 5.72 -11.00
N PHE A 102 -3.54 4.86 -10.20
CA PHE A 102 -3.89 5.18 -8.81
C PHE A 102 -2.65 5.56 -7.99
N LEU A 103 -1.57 4.80 -8.14
CA LEU A 103 -0.29 5.11 -7.49
C LEU A 103 0.29 6.45 -7.95
N ALA A 104 0.21 6.77 -9.25
CA ALA A 104 0.66 8.05 -9.80
C ALA A 104 -0.10 9.24 -9.19
N VAL A 105 -1.43 9.10 -9.01
CA VAL A 105 -2.26 10.13 -8.37
C VAL A 105 -1.86 10.32 -6.91
N LEU A 106 -1.62 9.23 -6.16
CA LEU A 106 -1.14 9.32 -4.78
C LEU A 106 0.21 10.05 -4.69
N TYR A 107 1.14 9.75 -5.58
CA TYR A 107 2.43 10.43 -5.64
C TYR A 107 2.29 11.92 -5.97
N LEU A 108 1.40 12.26 -6.90
CA LEU A 108 1.11 13.66 -7.24
C LEU A 108 0.57 14.43 -6.03
N ILE A 109 -0.39 13.86 -5.30
CA ILE A 109 -0.94 14.47 -4.06
C ILE A 109 0.17 14.71 -3.03
N MET A 110 1.07 13.73 -2.84
CA MET A 110 2.17 13.86 -1.90
C MET A 110 3.19 14.93 -2.31
N LEU A 111 3.56 15.00 -3.59
CA LEU A 111 4.46 16.03 -4.11
C LEU A 111 3.83 17.43 -4.00
N LEU A 112 2.54 17.55 -4.33
CA LEU A 112 1.80 18.81 -4.19
C LEU A 112 1.78 19.29 -2.74
N TYR A 113 1.51 18.39 -1.78
CA TYR A 113 1.54 18.74 -0.36
C TYR A 113 2.93 19.15 0.11
N PHE A 114 3.98 18.50 -0.39
CA PHE A 114 5.35 18.83 0.00
C PHE A 114 5.75 20.23 -0.45
N ILE A 115 5.42 20.60 -1.69
CA ILE A 115 5.66 21.95 -2.23
C ILE A 115 4.77 22.94 -1.48
N PHE A 116 3.47 22.68 -1.44
CA PHE A 116 2.43 23.51 -0.84
C PHE A 116 1.73 22.77 0.31
N PRO A 117 2.21 22.90 1.56
CA PRO A 117 1.65 22.21 2.72
C PRO A 117 0.33 22.85 3.16
N ILE A 118 -0.69 22.74 2.31
CA ILE A 118 -2.02 23.29 2.50
C ILE A 118 -2.81 22.34 3.40
N LYS A 119 -3.53 22.89 4.38
CA LYS A 119 -4.35 22.10 5.32
C LYS A 119 -5.38 21.20 4.65
N GLN A 120 -5.88 21.60 3.48
CA GLN A 120 -6.88 20.87 2.68
C GLN A 120 -6.35 19.58 2.04
N LEU A 121 -5.03 19.49 1.79
CA LEU A 121 -4.41 18.27 1.25
C LEU A 121 -4.10 17.23 2.35
N LYS A 122 -4.10 17.65 3.62
CA LYS A 122 -3.76 16.79 4.76
C LYS A 122 -4.68 15.57 4.92
N PRO A 123 -6.02 15.66 4.71
CA PRO A 123 -6.87 14.48 4.71
C PRO A 123 -6.52 13.50 3.59
N LEU A 124 -6.15 13.97 2.39
CA LEU A 124 -5.78 13.10 1.27
C LEU A 124 -4.51 12.29 1.56
N LEU A 125 -3.56 12.85 2.31
CA LEU A 125 -2.37 12.12 2.75
C LEU A 125 -2.71 10.91 3.63
N SER A 126 -3.86 10.91 4.32
CA SER A 126 -4.28 9.76 5.13
C SER A 126 -4.68 8.55 4.26
N LEU A 127 -4.95 8.74 2.97
CA LEU A 127 -5.19 7.66 2.01
C LEU A 127 -3.92 6.88 1.68
N VAL A 128 -2.75 7.47 1.84
CA VAL A 128 -1.47 6.85 1.48
C VAL A 128 -1.15 5.61 2.33
N PRO A 129 -1.20 5.64 3.68
CA PRO A 129 -1.02 4.44 4.48
C PRO A 129 -2.14 3.41 4.25
N VAL A 130 -3.37 3.86 3.95
CA VAL A 130 -4.47 2.96 3.59
C VAL A 130 -4.15 2.22 2.29
N ALA A 131 -3.74 2.95 1.24
CA ALA A 131 -3.34 2.37 -0.03
C ALA A 131 -2.16 1.41 0.11
N GLY A 132 -1.14 1.76 0.91
CA GLY A 132 -0.02 0.86 1.20
C GLY A 132 -0.48 -0.43 1.88
N MET A 133 -1.39 -0.33 2.85
CA MET A 133 -1.99 -1.51 3.49
C MET A 133 -2.85 -2.33 2.52
N SER A 134 -3.62 -1.68 1.66
CA SER A 134 -4.44 -2.35 0.63
C SER A 134 -3.58 -3.16 -0.32
N TRP A 135 -2.50 -2.57 -0.83
CA TRP A 135 -1.52 -3.26 -1.66
C TRP A 135 -0.86 -4.45 -0.95
N PHE A 136 -0.46 -4.25 0.30
CA PHE A 136 0.06 -5.34 1.13
C PHE A 136 -0.93 -6.51 1.21
N LEU A 137 -2.21 -6.22 1.50
CA LEU A 137 -3.25 -7.24 1.62
C LEU A 137 -3.47 -8.00 0.30
N VAL A 138 -3.48 -7.30 -0.84
CA VAL A 138 -3.66 -7.93 -2.17
C VAL A 138 -2.57 -8.97 -2.43
N TRP A 139 -1.31 -8.59 -2.22
CA TRP A 139 -0.16 -9.47 -2.48
C TRP A 139 0.04 -10.55 -1.42
N ALA A 140 -0.02 -10.18 -0.14
CA ALA A 140 0.33 -11.07 0.97
C ALA A 140 -0.80 -12.02 1.37
N ILE A 141 -2.06 -11.68 1.05
CA ILE A 141 -3.22 -12.43 1.54
C ILE A 141 -4.13 -12.85 0.38
N VAL A 142 -4.65 -11.90 -0.39
CA VAL A 142 -5.69 -12.20 -1.41
C VAL A 142 -5.14 -13.15 -2.48
N SER A 143 -3.98 -12.83 -3.05
CA SER A 143 -3.35 -13.62 -4.11
C SER A 143 -3.07 -15.08 -3.71
N PRO A 144 -2.32 -15.37 -2.63
CA PRO A 144 -2.00 -16.75 -2.27
C PRO A 144 -3.22 -17.55 -1.78
N ILE A 145 -4.21 -16.90 -1.15
CA ILE A 145 -5.45 -17.58 -0.73
C ILE A 145 -6.31 -17.95 -1.94
N ASN A 146 -6.40 -17.07 -2.94
CA ASN A 146 -7.16 -17.38 -4.14
C ASN A 146 -6.57 -18.58 -4.89
N VAL A 147 -5.23 -18.65 -5.01
CA VAL A 147 -4.54 -19.82 -5.59
C VAL A 147 -4.79 -21.09 -4.77
N THR A 148 -4.72 -21.00 -3.44
CA THR A 148 -5.02 -22.14 -2.55
C THR A 148 -6.46 -22.63 -2.73
N TYR A 149 -7.42 -21.72 -2.85
CA TYR A 149 -8.82 -22.04 -3.07
C TYR A 149 -9.05 -22.74 -4.41
N GLU A 150 -8.44 -22.24 -5.49
CA GLU A 150 -8.49 -22.88 -6.81
C GLU A 150 -7.87 -24.28 -6.80
N LEU A 151 -6.73 -24.45 -6.10
CA LEU A 151 -6.09 -25.75 -5.93
C LEU A 151 -7.00 -26.74 -5.22
N ILE A 152 -7.61 -26.34 -4.10
CA ILE A 152 -8.55 -27.20 -3.35
C ILE A 152 -9.77 -27.56 -4.23
N SER A 153 -10.28 -26.58 -4.99
CA SER A 153 -11.43 -26.77 -5.88
C SER A 153 -11.13 -27.73 -7.04
N SER A 154 -9.88 -27.79 -7.52
CA SER A 154 -9.45 -28.58 -8.67
C SER A 154 -8.87 -29.96 -8.31
N LYS A 155 -8.92 -30.34 -7.02
CA LYS A 155 -8.38 -31.61 -6.52
C LYS A 155 -8.88 -32.85 -7.26
N THR A 156 -10.14 -32.85 -7.70
CA THR A 156 -10.76 -33.98 -8.42
C THR A 156 -10.40 -34.05 -9.91
N THR A 157 -9.86 -32.96 -10.47
CA THR A 157 -9.53 -32.83 -11.90
C THR A 157 -8.05 -32.99 -12.20
N ILE A 158 -7.17 -32.78 -11.23
CA ILE A 158 -5.72 -32.83 -11.41
C ILE A 158 -5.19 -34.19 -10.93
N SER A 159 -4.17 -34.73 -11.62
CA SER A 159 -3.49 -35.94 -11.17
C SER A 159 -2.87 -35.73 -9.78
N ILE A 160 -2.94 -36.74 -8.92
CA ILE A 160 -2.45 -36.64 -7.53
C ILE A 160 -0.98 -36.21 -7.44
N VAL A 161 -0.16 -36.62 -8.41
CA VAL A 161 1.27 -36.26 -8.50
C VAL A 161 1.45 -34.77 -8.78
N ASN A 162 0.66 -34.20 -9.69
CA ASN A 162 0.74 -32.76 -10.00
C ASN A 162 0.12 -31.92 -8.88
N TYR A 163 -0.96 -32.40 -8.26
CA TYR A 163 -1.57 -31.76 -7.10
C TYR A 163 -0.56 -31.64 -5.94
N GLN A 164 0.13 -32.73 -5.60
CA GLN A 164 1.11 -32.72 -4.51
C GLN A 164 2.26 -31.76 -4.79
N LYS A 165 2.79 -31.73 -6.02
CA LYS A 165 3.83 -30.77 -6.42
C LYS A 165 3.40 -29.32 -6.24
N VAL A 166 2.15 -28.98 -6.55
CA VAL A 166 1.64 -27.61 -6.37
C VAL A 166 1.42 -27.29 -4.90
N VAL A 167 0.94 -28.25 -4.10
CA VAL A 167 0.82 -28.11 -2.64
C VAL A 167 2.18 -27.83 -2.00
N ASP A 168 3.22 -28.54 -2.43
CA ASP A 168 4.58 -28.37 -1.90
C ASP A 168 5.16 -26.98 -2.21
N LEU A 169 4.67 -26.30 -3.26
CA LEU A 169 5.04 -24.93 -3.63
C LEU A 169 4.21 -23.84 -2.93
N LEU A 170 3.11 -24.19 -2.25
CA LEU A 170 2.28 -23.20 -1.55
C LEU A 170 3.07 -22.38 -0.53
N PRO A 171 3.90 -22.95 0.36
CA PRO A 171 4.64 -22.16 1.35
C PRO A 171 5.51 -21.08 0.72
N GLU A 172 6.18 -21.41 -0.40
CA GLU A 172 6.99 -20.47 -1.16
C GLU A 172 6.13 -19.35 -1.78
N LEU A 173 4.97 -19.70 -2.35
CA LEU A 173 4.01 -18.73 -2.85
C LEU A 173 3.53 -17.75 -1.77
N TYR A 174 3.24 -18.22 -0.57
CA TYR A 174 2.85 -17.35 0.56
C TYR A 174 4.00 -16.44 0.99
N LEU A 175 5.23 -16.96 1.02
CA LEU A 175 6.41 -16.18 1.35
C LEU A 175 6.67 -15.08 0.30
N ASP A 176 6.64 -15.44 -0.97
CA ASP A 176 6.83 -14.52 -2.10
C ASP A 176 5.74 -13.44 -2.13
N GLY A 177 4.48 -13.84 -1.90
CA GLY A 177 3.35 -12.92 -1.77
C GLY A 177 3.54 -11.94 -0.61
N PHE A 178 3.99 -12.42 0.54
CA PHE A 178 4.28 -11.58 1.70
C PHE A 178 5.42 -10.60 1.43
N GLN A 179 6.54 -11.06 0.84
CA GLN A 179 7.67 -10.20 0.49
C GLN A 179 7.29 -9.13 -0.54
N SER A 180 6.56 -9.53 -1.59
CA SER A 180 6.02 -8.62 -2.61
C SER A 180 5.06 -7.59 -2.00
N GLY A 181 4.21 -8.04 -1.07
CA GLY A 181 3.33 -7.18 -0.30
C GLY A 181 4.10 -6.14 0.51
N LEU A 182 5.12 -6.56 1.26
CA LEU A 182 5.97 -5.63 2.01
C LEU A 182 6.67 -4.63 1.10
N PHE A 183 7.22 -5.09 -0.04
CA PHE A 183 7.88 -4.21 -1.00
C PHE A 183 6.90 -3.18 -1.57
N SER A 184 5.71 -3.61 -2.00
CA SER A 184 4.66 -2.72 -2.54
C SER A 184 4.21 -1.67 -1.52
N MET A 185 4.04 -2.05 -0.25
CA MET A 185 3.69 -1.15 0.83
C MET A 185 4.80 -0.13 1.10
N LEU A 186 6.05 -0.58 1.15
CA LEU A 186 7.21 0.27 1.38
C LEU A 186 7.40 1.29 0.25
N LEU A 187 7.17 0.90 -1.01
CA LEU A 187 7.20 1.79 -2.17
C LEU A 187 6.22 2.98 -2.06
N VAL A 188 5.10 2.79 -1.36
CA VAL A 188 4.14 3.88 -1.10
C VAL A 188 4.55 4.69 0.13
N LEU A 189 4.98 4.01 1.19
CA LEU A 189 5.23 4.64 2.50
C LEU A 189 6.53 5.44 2.60
N TRP A 190 7.57 5.12 1.81
CA TRP A 190 8.84 5.86 1.90
C TRP A 190 8.67 7.34 1.49
N LEU A 191 7.94 7.60 0.40
CA LEU A 191 7.62 8.96 -0.04
C LEU A 191 6.71 9.65 0.96
N TYR A 192 5.72 8.93 1.50
CA TYR A 192 4.85 9.46 2.55
C TYR A 192 5.64 9.96 3.76
N ALA A 193 6.56 9.16 4.27
CA ALA A 193 7.42 9.55 5.38
C ALA A 193 8.27 10.79 5.01
N LEU A 194 8.89 10.78 3.82
CA LEU A 194 9.68 11.91 3.34
C LEU A 194 8.84 13.20 3.26
N MET A 195 7.60 13.13 2.79
CA MET A 195 6.75 14.33 2.66
C MET A 195 6.23 14.83 4.01
N VAL A 196 5.81 13.92 4.90
CA VAL A 196 5.31 14.29 6.23
C VAL A 196 6.43 14.89 7.08
N PHE A 197 7.64 14.32 7.06
CA PHE A 197 8.73 14.80 7.91
C PHE A 197 9.56 15.91 7.24
N GLY A 198 9.77 15.83 5.93
CA GLY A 198 10.61 16.74 5.15
C GLY A 198 9.99 18.09 4.87
N HIS A 199 8.67 18.25 4.94
CA HIS A 199 8.05 19.55 4.67
C HIS A 199 8.48 20.60 5.71
N ASN A 200 8.69 20.23 6.98
CA ASN A 200 9.17 21.15 8.03
C ASN A 200 10.10 20.41 8.99
N PRO A 201 11.38 20.22 8.64
CA PRO A 201 12.30 19.37 9.38
C PRO A 201 12.50 19.84 10.82
N LYS A 202 12.45 21.15 11.08
CA LYS A 202 12.57 21.70 12.44
C LYS A 202 11.42 21.26 13.34
N HIS A 203 10.18 21.42 12.85
CA HIS A 203 9.00 21.02 13.60
C HIS A 203 8.90 19.49 13.75
N SER A 204 9.17 18.76 12.66
CA SER A 204 9.21 17.30 12.64
C SER A 204 10.20 16.74 13.66
N TYR A 205 11.41 17.32 13.72
CA TYR A 205 12.43 16.94 14.70
C TYR A 205 11.97 17.20 16.14
N GLN A 206 11.38 18.37 16.41
CA GLN A 206 10.86 18.70 17.74
C GLN A 206 9.74 17.75 18.18
N GLN A 207 8.84 17.37 17.26
CA GLN A 207 7.79 16.38 17.54
C GLN A 207 8.38 15.00 17.83
N LEU A 208 9.27 14.49 16.98
CA LEU A 208 9.92 13.20 17.18
C LEU A 208 10.67 13.14 18.51
N ALA A 209 11.45 14.18 18.83
CA ALA A 209 12.15 14.28 20.11
C ALA A 209 11.17 14.23 21.31
N SER A 210 10.03 14.93 21.21
CA SER A 210 9.01 14.90 22.26
C SER A 210 8.36 13.51 22.43
N TYR A 211 8.12 12.79 21.33
CA TYR A 211 7.59 11.42 21.37
C TYR A 211 8.59 10.45 22.00
N VAL A 212 9.88 10.54 21.63
CA VAL A 212 10.95 9.71 22.20
C VAL A 212 11.06 9.93 23.71
N VAL A 213 11.03 11.18 24.16
CA VAL A 213 11.03 11.52 25.59
C VAL A 213 9.79 10.93 26.30
N LYS A 214 8.61 11.02 25.67
CA LYS A 214 7.38 10.48 26.24
C LYS A 214 7.38 8.95 26.33
N ILE A 215 7.95 8.26 25.35
CA ILE A 215 8.12 6.80 25.36
C ILE A 215 9.09 6.40 26.46
N ARG A 216 10.25 7.08 26.56
CA ARG A 216 11.24 6.85 27.62
C ARG A 216 10.63 7.02 29.01
N ASN A 217 9.86 8.09 29.21
CA ASN A 217 9.21 8.38 30.50
C ASN A 217 8.01 7.46 30.80
N ALA A 218 7.52 6.68 29.83
CA ALA A 218 6.49 5.67 30.05
C ALA A 218 7.09 4.28 30.37
N TRP A 219 8.41 4.13 30.20
CA TRP A 219 9.18 2.92 30.53
C TRP A 219 9.88 3.01 31.89
N HIS A 220 9.98 4.21 32.47
CA HIS A 220 10.38 4.45 33.85
C HIS A 220 9.14 4.71 34.71
#